data_AF-A0A373JAB0-F1
#
_entry.id   AF-A0A373JAB0-F1
#
_cell.length_a   1.000
_cell.length_b   1.000
_cell.length_c   1.000
_cell.angle_alpha   90.00
_cell.angle_beta   90.00
_cell.angle_gamma   90.00
#
_symmetry.space_group_name_H-M   'P 1'
#
loop_
_entity.id
_entity.type
_entity.pdbx_description
1 polymer ?
#
loop_
_entity_poly.entity_id
_entity_poly.type
_entity_poly.pdbx_seq_one_letter_code
_entity_poly.pdbx_strand_id
1 'polypeptide(L)'
;MMTPDEKGTLPLRTEKLFYDLQNRIYADIVRRIKKTGEITSTADYQINKLLLLGNSTEFIEKELKDLLNASYPEIWALYDKVCDWEYVRNKDAYEQINGNFVPLEENKTVRRWAEAIAKQTQGEIKNLTRSMGFTVQTRGKKVFTPLVTYYQKYLDSACMDIVTGSFDYNTVLRRVVKEMTASGLQTVDYASGWRNRAPVAVRRAIMTGVSQLSSKINEMVAKDLKTDKYEVTWHGGHRPEHWWGGKVYSYDDLVRVCELGEGRGLCGWNCKHSYYAFVDGFSTRTYTDEQLEELEAKEQEEHEYKGKSYNAYQASQAQRQMETTMRAQRANIKNLKQGNADSDTVIAAQARYLNTLSQYKDFSKKMKLPEQMERVYMDGLGRVVTDNKIKGMFPQKMVDNMQKDLNQYKRYKEVLGESAGTLANFGKMKYNDSKKWGELNHRYSVVKLYDVDSGKMPREKIFELDQKAFQAKTQLFTGNAKRKGNIAVMELDGNIKLGNSQVQTIDDPNYINFKGDKESLVLKTKVPEFKTLFIGTHNRDVDSEAKLFEYAASICKDGKEHVLNLLSERCMCESCRGVMQQFKKKYPNVQVNAVSNAKKQAEKNKNKPWTGRKR
;
A
#
# COMPACT_ATOMS: atom_id res chain seq x y z
N MET A 1 -22.72 -14.02 -35.44
CA MET A 1 -21.98 -14.84 -34.47
C MET A 1 -21.60 -13.95 -33.31
N MET A 2 -21.82 -14.36 -32.06
CA MET A 2 -21.17 -13.65 -30.96
C MET A 2 -19.66 -13.93 -31.02
N THR A 3 -18.87 -12.88 -31.22
CA THR A 3 -17.41 -13.00 -31.25
C THR A 3 -16.87 -13.28 -29.84
N PRO A 4 -15.69 -13.90 -29.71
CA PRO A 4 -15.03 -14.12 -28.41
C PRO A 4 -14.82 -12.84 -27.59
N ASP A 5 -14.66 -11.69 -28.26
CA ASP A 5 -14.53 -10.40 -27.59
C ASP A 5 -15.87 -9.86 -27.09
N GLU A 6 -16.94 -9.93 -27.90
CA GLU A 6 -18.31 -9.61 -27.45
C GLU A 6 -18.71 -10.47 -26.25
N LYS A 7 -18.50 -11.80 -26.33
CA LYS A 7 -18.70 -12.72 -25.20
C LYS A 7 -17.92 -12.28 -23.97
N GLY A 8 -16.69 -11.82 -24.18
CA GLY A 8 -15.83 -11.28 -23.14
C GLY A 8 -16.35 -10.00 -22.45
N THR A 9 -17.20 -9.21 -23.12
CA THR A 9 -17.78 -7.97 -22.56
C THR A 9 -19.05 -8.20 -21.76
N LEU A 10 -19.78 -9.29 -21.99
CA LEU A 10 -21.07 -9.57 -21.33
C LEU A 10 -21.02 -9.45 -19.80
N PRO A 11 -20.00 -10.00 -19.09
CA PRO A 11 -20.00 -9.95 -17.63
C PRO A 11 -19.68 -8.57 -17.03
N LEU A 12 -19.22 -7.59 -17.84
CA LEU A 12 -18.65 -6.34 -17.33
C LEU A 12 -19.63 -5.52 -16.46
N ARG A 13 -20.92 -5.50 -16.81
CA ARG A 13 -21.94 -4.78 -16.04
C ARG A 13 -22.12 -5.38 -14.64
N THR A 14 -22.25 -6.70 -14.55
CA THR A 14 -22.38 -7.38 -13.26
C THR A 14 -21.07 -7.34 -12.46
N GLU A 15 -19.91 -7.46 -13.12
CA GLU A 15 -18.61 -7.29 -12.45
C GLU A 15 -18.49 -5.90 -11.80
N LYS A 16 -18.97 -4.84 -12.48
CA LYS A 16 -18.98 -3.48 -11.96
C LYS A 16 -19.78 -3.38 -10.65
N LEU A 17 -20.94 -4.03 -10.54
CA LEU A 17 -21.73 -4.05 -9.30
C LEU A 17 -20.91 -4.60 -8.11
N PHE A 18 -20.06 -5.59 -8.34
CA PHE A 18 -19.19 -6.15 -7.31
C PHE A 18 -18.01 -5.24 -6.97
N TYR A 19 -17.48 -4.47 -7.93
CA TYR A 19 -16.53 -3.40 -7.63
C TYR A 19 -17.18 -2.27 -6.83
N ASP A 20 -18.43 -1.92 -7.12
CA ASP A 20 -19.18 -0.92 -6.37
C ASP A 20 -19.46 -1.38 -4.93
N LEU A 21 -19.85 -2.64 -4.71
CA LEU A 21 -19.92 -3.24 -3.37
C LEU A 21 -18.56 -3.16 -2.66
N GLN A 22 -17.48 -3.56 -3.33
CA GLN A 22 -16.13 -3.50 -2.75
C GLN A 22 -15.78 -2.07 -2.31
N ASN A 23 -16.10 -1.07 -3.13
CA ASN A 23 -15.85 0.33 -2.81
C ASN A 23 -16.65 0.81 -1.60
N ARG A 24 -17.93 0.43 -1.48
CA ARG A 24 -18.77 0.73 -0.31
C ARG A 24 -18.22 0.10 0.97
N ILE A 25 -17.79 -1.16 0.90
CA ILE A 25 -17.14 -1.86 2.02
C ILE A 25 -15.84 -1.15 2.43
N TYR A 26 -14.98 -0.79 1.48
CA TYR A 26 -13.74 -0.06 1.79
C TYR A 26 -14.01 1.30 2.42
N ALA A 27 -14.95 2.05 1.86
CA ALA A 27 -15.35 3.36 2.36
C ALA A 27 -15.86 3.26 3.81
N ASP A 28 -16.64 2.22 4.13
CA ASP A 28 -17.14 2.02 5.49
C ASP A 28 -16.02 1.69 6.49
N ILE A 29 -15.09 0.80 6.11
CA ILE A 29 -13.95 0.47 6.98
C ILE A 29 -13.07 1.71 7.22
N VAL A 30 -12.76 2.47 6.17
CA VAL A 30 -11.97 3.71 6.28
C VAL A 30 -12.69 4.76 7.13
N ARG A 31 -14.01 4.91 6.97
CA ARG A 31 -14.83 5.81 7.78
C ARG A 31 -14.77 5.43 9.26
N ARG A 32 -14.85 4.14 9.60
CA ARG A 32 -14.74 3.67 10.99
C ARG A 32 -13.35 3.95 11.58
N ILE A 33 -12.28 3.69 10.83
CA ILE A 33 -10.91 4.05 11.24
C ILE A 33 -10.79 5.55 11.50
N LYS A 34 -11.30 6.38 10.59
CA LYS A 34 -11.28 7.84 10.72
C LYS A 34 -11.96 8.30 12.01
N LYS A 35 -13.16 7.79 12.30
CA LYS A 35 -13.89 8.08 13.54
C LYS A 35 -13.09 7.67 14.79
N THR A 36 -12.39 6.54 14.74
CA THR A 36 -11.55 6.10 15.85
C THR A 36 -10.40 7.07 16.14
N GLY A 37 -9.86 7.72 15.11
CA GLY A 37 -8.82 8.74 15.28
C GLY A 37 -9.26 9.98 16.06
N GLU A 38 -10.58 10.18 16.25
CA GLU A 38 -11.16 11.28 17.02
C GLU A 38 -11.38 10.91 18.50
N ILE A 39 -11.18 9.63 18.87
CA ILE A 39 -11.41 9.13 20.23
C ILE A 39 -10.14 9.30 21.07
N THR A 40 -10.28 9.99 22.20
CA THR A 40 -9.15 10.40 23.05
C THR A 40 -8.77 9.40 24.14
N SER A 41 -9.65 8.45 24.50
CA SER A 41 -9.37 7.44 25.53
C SER A 41 -9.87 6.03 25.19
N THR A 42 -9.22 5.01 25.77
CA THR A 42 -9.62 3.60 25.63
C THR A 42 -10.98 3.30 26.25
N ALA A 43 -11.32 3.97 27.35
CA ALA A 43 -12.62 3.85 27.99
C ALA A 43 -13.73 4.37 27.05
N ASP A 44 -13.52 5.54 26.44
CA ASP A 44 -14.47 6.10 25.46
C ASP A 44 -14.61 5.20 24.24
N TYR A 45 -13.52 4.56 23.79
CA TYR A 45 -13.62 3.58 22.72
C TYR A 45 -14.48 2.38 23.11
N GLN A 46 -14.35 1.82 24.33
CA GLN A 46 -15.20 0.70 24.76
C GLN A 46 -16.69 1.09 24.78
N ILE A 47 -17.01 2.32 25.22
CA ILE A 47 -18.38 2.85 25.20
C ILE A 47 -18.89 3.01 23.75
N ASN A 48 -18.05 3.55 22.86
CA ASN A 48 -18.42 3.79 21.46
C ASN A 48 -18.28 2.54 20.56
N LYS A 49 -17.71 1.45 21.07
CA LYS A 49 -17.43 0.24 20.28
C LYS A 49 -18.68 -0.33 19.64
N LEU A 50 -19.80 -0.35 20.37
CA LEU A 50 -21.08 -0.79 19.83
C LEU A 50 -21.57 0.12 18.69
N LEU A 51 -21.44 1.43 18.83
CA LEU A 51 -21.79 2.38 17.76
C LEU A 51 -20.87 2.27 16.55
N LEU A 52 -19.59 1.95 16.76
CA LEU A 52 -18.57 1.89 15.71
C LEU A 52 -18.45 0.54 15.03
N LEU A 53 -18.80 -0.57 15.68
CA LEU A 53 -18.62 -1.93 15.17
C LEU A 53 -19.89 -2.81 15.28
N GLY A 54 -20.83 -2.47 16.16
CA GLY A 54 -22.04 -3.27 16.41
C GLY A 54 -22.90 -3.48 15.16
N ASN A 55 -23.10 -2.43 14.36
CA ASN A 55 -23.96 -2.49 13.17
C ASN A 55 -23.23 -2.99 11.91
N SER A 56 -22.08 -3.67 12.05
CA SER A 56 -21.31 -4.15 10.90
C SER A 56 -22.04 -5.26 10.14
N THR A 57 -22.72 -6.16 10.85
CA THR A 57 -23.48 -7.26 10.25
C THR A 57 -24.67 -6.73 9.44
N GLU A 58 -25.46 -5.84 10.02
CA GLU A 58 -26.62 -5.22 9.36
C GLU A 58 -26.20 -4.42 8.11
N PHE A 59 -25.08 -3.70 8.21
CA PHE A 59 -24.50 -3.01 7.05
C PHE A 59 -24.14 -3.99 5.94
N ILE A 60 -23.41 -5.06 6.25
CA ILE A 60 -23.02 -6.08 5.26
C ILE A 60 -24.27 -6.72 4.63
N GLU A 61 -25.24 -7.14 5.44
CA GLU A 61 -26.48 -7.77 4.96
C GLU A 61 -27.26 -6.85 4.02
N LYS A 62 -27.39 -5.57 4.36
CA LYS A 62 -28.02 -4.56 3.49
C LYS A 62 -27.28 -4.44 2.17
N GLU A 63 -25.97 -4.27 2.22
CA GLU A 63 -25.11 -4.08 1.04
C GLU A 63 -25.16 -5.29 0.09
N LEU A 64 -25.22 -6.50 0.64
CA LEU A 64 -25.40 -7.74 -0.13
C LEU A 64 -26.81 -7.85 -0.72
N LYS A 65 -27.85 -7.45 0.02
CA LYS A 65 -29.23 -7.41 -0.50
C LYS A 65 -29.35 -6.45 -1.69
N ASP A 66 -28.79 -5.25 -1.55
CA ASP A 66 -28.80 -4.25 -2.62
C ASP A 66 -28.04 -4.73 -3.86
N LEU A 67 -26.90 -5.40 -3.67
CA LEU A 67 -26.15 -6.04 -4.75
C LEU A 67 -27.01 -7.09 -5.48
N LEU A 68 -27.66 -7.99 -4.74
CA LEU A 68 -28.47 -9.06 -5.33
C LEU A 68 -29.66 -8.49 -6.11
N ASN A 69 -30.32 -7.47 -5.56
CA ASN A 69 -31.42 -6.77 -6.24
C ASN A 69 -30.96 -6.11 -7.55
N ALA A 70 -29.80 -5.45 -7.54
CA ALA A 70 -29.25 -4.80 -8.73
C ALA A 70 -28.76 -5.82 -9.78
N SER A 71 -28.20 -6.96 -9.34
CA SER A 71 -27.68 -8.00 -10.25
C SER A 71 -28.79 -8.73 -11.01
N TYR A 72 -29.97 -8.86 -10.40
CA TYR A 72 -31.09 -9.61 -10.97
C TYR A 72 -31.47 -9.15 -12.39
N PRO A 73 -31.88 -7.89 -12.63
CA PRO A 73 -32.27 -7.45 -13.97
C PRO A 73 -31.11 -7.48 -14.98
N GLU A 74 -29.87 -7.25 -14.55
CA GLU A 74 -28.70 -7.30 -15.45
C GLU A 74 -28.45 -8.70 -15.99
N ILE A 75 -28.67 -9.75 -15.18
CA ILE A 75 -28.48 -11.14 -15.60
C ILE A 75 -29.56 -11.56 -16.60
N TRP A 76 -30.81 -11.14 -16.38
CA TRP A 76 -31.90 -11.41 -17.31
C TRP A 76 -31.67 -10.75 -18.67
N ALA A 77 -31.39 -9.44 -18.67
CA ALA A 77 -31.10 -8.70 -19.89
C ALA A 77 -29.87 -9.25 -20.64
N LEU A 78 -28.89 -9.78 -19.91
CA LEU A 78 -27.73 -10.44 -20.50
C LEU A 78 -28.13 -11.72 -21.24
N TYR A 79 -28.95 -12.59 -20.66
CA TYR A 79 -29.34 -13.83 -21.31
C TYR A 79 -30.31 -13.61 -22.47
N ASP A 80 -31.20 -12.61 -22.38
CA ASP A 80 -32.03 -12.19 -23.51
C ASP A 80 -31.16 -11.78 -24.71
N LYS A 81 -30.10 -11.01 -24.44
CA LYS A 81 -29.13 -10.60 -25.46
C LYS A 81 -28.37 -11.78 -26.07
N VAL A 82 -28.01 -12.79 -25.27
CA VAL A 82 -27.37 -14.00 -25.79
C VAL A 82 -28.32 -14.79 -26.68
N CYS A 83 -29.60 -14.92 -26.28
CA CYS A 83 -30.61 -15.55 -27.13
C CYS A 83 -30.74 -14.87 -28.48
N ASP A 84 -30.83 -13.54 -28.50
CA ASP A 84 -30.89 -12.77 -29.74
C ASP A 84 -29.68 -13.05 -30.65
N TRP A 85 -28.47 -12.91 -30.10
CA TRP A 85 -27.23 -13.10 -30.85
C TRP A 85 -27.01 -14.51 -31.41
N GLU A 86 -27.38 -15.53 -30.64
CA GLU A 86 -27.11 -16.93 -30.96
C GLU A 86 -28.21 -17.54 -31.83
N TYR A 87 -29.48 -17.23 -31.54
CA TYR A 87 -30.61 -17.85 -32.22
C TYR A 87 -31.00 -17.13 -33.52
N VAL A 88 -31.09 -15.80 -33.50
CA VAL A 88 -31.56 -15.01 -34.65
C VAL A 88 -30.60 -15.07 -35.82
N ARG A 89 -29.30 -15.31 -35.57
CA ARG A 89 -28.29 -15.47 -36.62
C ARG A 89 -28.67 -16.52 -37.68
N ASN A 90 -29.28 -17.62 -37.26
CA ASN A 90 -29.53 -18.75 -38.16
C ASN A 90 -30.81 -18.58 -38.98
N LYS A 91 -31.51 -17.44 -38.84
CA LYS A 91 -32.77 -17.16 -39.53
C LYS A 91 -32.72 -17.47 -41.02
N ASP A 92 -31.73 -16.94 -41.73
CA ASP A 92 -31.60 -17.15 -43.19
C ASP A 92 -31.42 -18.63 -43.55
N ALA A 93 -30.66 -19.38 -42.75
CA ALA A 93 -30.46 -20.82 -42.96
C ALA A 93 -31.75 -21.61 -42.68
N TYR A 94 -32.52 -21.25 -41.65
CA TYR A 94 -33.83 -21.86 -41.37
C TYR A 94 -34.85 -21.56 -42.48
N GLU A 95 -34.91 -20.33 -42.97
CA GLU A 95 -35.83 -19.93 -44.04
C GLU A 95 -35.50 -20.66 -45.34
N GLN A 96 -34.22 -20.88 -45.66
CA GLN A 96 -33.80 -21.57 -46.87
C GLN A 96 -33.92 -23.10 -46.79
N ILE A 97 -33.59 -23.71 -45.65
CA ILE A 97 -33.54 -25.18 -45.50
C ILE A 97 -34.89 -25.75 -45.05
N ASN A 98 -35.53 -25.11 -44.07
CA ASN A 98 -36.75 -25.60 -43.44
C ASN A 98 -38.01 -24.82 -43.89
N GLY A 99 -37.86 -23.72 -44.63
CA GLY A 99 -38.97 -22.90 -45.12
C GLY A 99 -39.69 -22.08 -44.03
N ASN A 100 -39.26 -22.17 -42.76
CA ASN A 100 -39.88 -21.48 -41.63
C ASN A 100 -38.86 -21.24 -40.50
N PHE A 101 -38.87 -20.05 -39.92
CA PHE A 101 -38.09 -19.67 -38.74
C PHE A 101 -39.05 -19.15 -37.66
N VAL A 102 -39.04 -19.78 -36.49
CA VAL A 102 -39.87 -19.35 -35.36
C VAL A 102 -39.21 -18.14 -34.69
N PRO A 103 -39.90 -16.97 -34.60
CA PRO A 103 -39.36 -15.82 -33.88
C PRO A 103 -38.98 -16.15 -32.44
N LEU A 104 -37.96 -15.47 -31.89
CA LEU A 104 -37.46 -15.76 -30.54
C LEU A 104 -38.57 -15.60 -29.47
N GLU A 105 -39.47 -14.64 -29.68
CA GLU A 105 -40.64 -14.35 -28.85
C GLU A 105 -41.67 -15.49 -28.84
N GLU A 106 -41.61 -16.39 -29.82
CA GLU A 106 -42.49 -17.54 -29.96
C GLU A 106 -41.77 -18.84 -29.59
N ASN A 107 -40.45 -18.91 -29.70
CA ASN A 107 -39.65 -20.08 -29.34
C ASN A 107 -39.64 -20.31 -27.81
N LYS A 108 -40.59 -21.13 -27.34
CA LYS A 108 -40.73 -21.49 -25.91
C LYS A 108 -39.53 -22.29 -25.38
N THR A 109 -38.82 -23.03 -26.23
CA THR A 109 -37.69 -23.87 -25.82
C THR A 109 -36.48 -23.02 -25.44
N VAL A 110 -36.06 -22.13 -26.33
CA VAL A 110 -34.91 -21.22 -26.10
C VAL A 110 -35.17 -20.33 -24.89
N ARG A 111 -36.37 -19.76 -24.76
CA ARG A 111 -36.75 -18.95 -23.59
C ARG A 111 -36.71 -19.74 -22.28
N ARG A 112 -37.22 -20.98 -22.25
CA ARG A 112 -37.15 -21.83 -21.05
C ARG A 112 -35.70 -22.13 -20.64
N TRP A 113 -34.80 -22.35 -21.60
CA TRP A 113 -33.38 -22.53 -21.30
C TRP A 113 -32.74 -21.26 -20.75
N ALA A 114 -33.00 -20.11 -21.37
CA ALA A 114 -32.53 -18.82 -20.90
C ALA A 114 -33.01 -18.54 -19.47
N GLU A 115 -34.29 -18.76 -19.19
CA GLU A 115 -34.86 -18.61 -17.85
C GLU A 115 -34.23 -19.54 -16.81
N ALA A 116 -34.00 -20.81 -17.16
CA ALA A 116 -33.40 -21.79 -16.26
C ALA A 116 -31.94 -21.41 -15.93
N ILE A 117 -31.16 -21.03 -16.95
CA ILE A 117 -29.76 -20.63 -16.80
C ILE A 117 -29.64 -19.30 -16.06
N ALA A 118 -30.52 -18.33 -16.33
CA ALA A 118 -30.58 -17.08 -15.58
C ALA A 118 -30.82 -17.32 -14.08
N LYS A 119 -31.79 -18.19 -13.74
CA LYS A 119 -32.08 -18.59 -12.35
C LYS A 119 -30.88 -19.30 -11.71
N GLN A 120 -30.21 -20.19 -12.45
CA GLN A 120 -29.00 -20.86 -11.98
C GLN A 120 -27.88 -19.85 -11.68
N THR A 121 -27.56 -18.97 -12.63
CA THR A 121 -26.52 -17.94 -12.46
C THR A 121 -26.83 -17.00 -11.30
N GLN A 122 -28.10 -16.64 -11.10
CA GLN A 122 -28.53 -15.86 -9.93
C GLN A 122 -28.33 -16.62 -8.61
N GLY A 123 -28.62 -17.92 -8.60
CA GLY A 123 -28.33 -18.81 -7.46
C GLY A 123 -26.84 -18.86 -7.13
N GLU A 124 -26.00 -18.97 -8.15
CA GLU A 124 -24.55 -18.97 -8.03
C GLU A 124 -24.03 -17.66 -7.44
N ILE A 125 -24.50 -16.53 -7.95
CA ILE A 125 -24.17 -15.19 -7.44
C ILE A 125 -24.60 -15.04 -5.98
N LYS A 126 -25.80 -15.51 -5.62
CA LYS A 126 -26.26 -15.57 -4.23
C LYS A 126 -25.32 -16.41 -3.35
N ASN A 127 -24.86 -17.57 -3.83
CA ASN A 127 -23.90 -18.40 -3.10
C ASN A 127 -22.54 -17.72 -2.94
N LEU A 128 -22.05 -17.02 -3.96
CA LEU A 128 -20.82 -16.22 -3.88
C LEU A 128 -20.89 -15.16 -2.78
N THR A 129 -22.03 -14.46 -2.63
CA THR A 129 -22.18 -13.45 -1.56
C THR A 129 -22.04 -14.01 -0.14
N ARG A 130 -22.36 -15.29 0.06
CA ARG A 130 -22.26 -15.98 1.37
C ARG A 130 -20.83 -16.36 1.76
N SER A 131 -19.91 -16.35 0.81
CA SER A 131 -18.50 -16.77 1.01
C SER A 131 -17.52 -15.61 0.85
N MET A 132 -17.99 -14.37 1.03
CA MET A 132 -17.16 -13.19 0.84
C MET A 132 -16.23 -12.89 2.01
N GLY A 133 -15.06 -12.33 1.70
CA GLY A 133 -14.07 -11.95 2.71
C GLY A 133 -12.83 -11.26 2.15
N PHE A 134 -11.82 -11.14 3.00
CA PHE A 134 -10.50 -10.62 2.67
C PHE A 134 -9.42 -11.66 2.91
N THR A 135 -8.34 -11.57 2.15
CA THR A 135 -7.11 -12.31 2.43
C THR A 135 -6.19 -11.44 3.28
N VAL A 136 -5.96 -11.86 4.51
CA VAL A 136 -5.12 -11.15 5.49
C VAL A 136 -3.78 -11.86 5.66
N GLN A 137 -2.71 -11.10 5.81
CA GLN A 137 -1.38 -11.62 6.11
C GLN A 137 -1.24 -11.84 7.62
N THR A 138 -1.19 -13.09 8.06
CA THR A 138 -0.98 -13.45 9.47
C THR A 138 0.26 -14.32 9.60
N ARG A 139 1.27 -13.88 10.37
CA ARG A 139 2.54 -14.60 10.60
C ARG A 139 3.22 -15.07 9.29
N GLY A 140 3.21 -14.22 8.26
CA GLY A 140 3.79 -14.54 6.94
C GLY A 140 2.94 -15.46 6.05
N LYS A 141 1.77 -15.92 6.50
CA LYS A 141 0.83 -16.74 5.71
C LYS A 141 -0.41 -15.93 5.32
N LYS A 142 -0.92 -16.19 4.11
CA LYS A 142 -2.18 -15.60 3.62
C LYS A 142 -3.37 -16.42 4.10
N VAL A 143 -4.23 -15.82 4.92
CA VAL A 143 -5.41 -16.46 5.51
C VAL A 143 -6.67 -15.77 4.99
N PHE A 144 -7.63 -16.56 4.50
CA PHE A 144 -8.94 -16.03 4.15
C PHE A 144 -9.74 -15.75 5.41
N THR A 145 -10.34 -14.57 5.47
CA THR A 145 -11.08 -14.07 6.61
C THR A 145 -12.46 -13.64 6.10
N PRO A 146 -13.55 -14.28 6.55
CA PRO A 146 -14.92 -13.83 6.22
C PRO A 146 -15.14 -12.36 6.57
N LEU A 147 -16.02 -11.67 5.83
CA LEU A 147 -16.29 -10.24 6.05
C LEU A 147 -16.61 -9.91 7.51
N VAL A 148 -17.55 -10.63 8.12
CA VAL A 148 -17.95 -10.42 9.52
C VAL A 148 -16.75 -10.54 10.46
N THR A 149 -15.92 -11.57 10.28
CA THR A 149 -14.69 -11.76 11.08
C THR A 149 -13.68 -10.64 10.85
N TYR A 150 -13.57 -10.10 9.63
CA TYR A 150 -12.69 -8.98 9.34
C TYR A 150 -13.09 -7.73 10.15
N TYR A 151 -14.38 -7.39 10.15
CA TYR A 151 -14.92 -6.27 10.92
C TYR A 151 -14.77 -6.48 12.43
N GLN A 152 -15.12 -7.67 12.93
CA GLN A 152 -15.11 -7.92 14.37
C GLN A 152 -13.71 -8.04 14.97
N LYS A 153 -12.74 -8.54 14.21
CA LYS A 153 -11.40 -8.85 14.73
C LYS A 153 -10.32 -7.91 14.22
N TYR A 154 -10.19 -7.80 12.89
CA TYR A 154 -9.06 -7.08 12.29
C TYR A 154 -9.27 -5.57 12.33
N LEU A 155 -10.49 -5.11 12.05
CA LEU A 155 -10.83 -3.71 12.19
C LEU A 155 -10.84 -3.28 13.66
N ASP A 156 -11.42 -4.07 14.57
CA ASP A 156 -11.37 -3.79 16.02
C ASP A 156 -9.93 -3.68 16.54
N SER A 157 -9.06 -4.62 16.16
CA SER A 157 -7.64 -4.57 16.52
C SER A 157 -6.95 -3.33 15.96
N ALA A 158 -7.26 -2.93 14.72
CA ALA A 158 -6.71 -1.71 14.14
C ALA A 158 -7.20 -0.46 14.88
N CYS A 159 -8.46 -0.42 15.30
CA CYS A 159 -8.99 0.66 16.11
C CYS A 159 -8.30 0.71 17.50
N MET A 160 -8.12 -0.44 18.16
CA MET A 160 -7.40 -0.52 19.43
C MET A 160 -5.94 -0.07 19.31
N ASP A 161 -5.25 -0.38 18.21
CA ASP A 161 -3.88 0.09 17.97
C ASP A 161 -3.78 1.62 17.99
N ILE A 162 -4.80 2.32 17.47
CA ILE A 162 -4.89 3.78 17.46
C ILE A 162 -5.17 4.30 18.87
N VAL A 163 -6.23 3.79 19.52
CA VAL A 163 -6.72 4.33 20.78
C VAL A 163 -5.75 4.10 21.93
N THR A 164 -5.03 2.96 21.92
CA THR A 164 -3.99 2.67 22.92
C THR A 164 -2.70 3.47 22.67
N GLY A 165 -2.58 4.17 21.54
CA GLY A 165 -1.37 4.87 21.13
C GLY A 165 -0.23 3.92 20.72
N SER A 166 -0.50 2.62 20.58
CA SER A 166 0.50 1.63 20.14
C SER A 166 1.04 1.95 18.74
N PHE A 167 0.18 2.48 17.87
CA PHE A 167 0.54 2.99 16.55
C PHE A 167 -0.18 4.30 16.25
N ASP A 168 0.49 5.19 15.52
CA ASP A 168 -0.14 6.41 15.04
C ASP A 168 -1.24 6.12 13.99
N TYR A 169 -2.25 6.98 13.95
CA TYR A 169 -3.39 6.90 13.03
C TYR A 169 -2.97 6.66 11.56
N ASN A 170 -2.00 7.43 11.05
CA ASN A 170 -1.59 7.34 9.64
C ASN A 170 -0.90 6.00 9.34
N THR A 171 -0.17 5.43 10.30
CA THR A 171 0.40 4.09 10.16
C THR A 171 -0.67 3.02 10.11
N VAL A 172 -1.68 3.07 10.99
CA VAL A 172 -2.79 2.11 10.98
C VAL A 172 -3.63 2.24 9.71
N LEU A 173 -4.01 3.46 9.31
CA LEU A 173 -4.77 3.72 8.08
C LEU A 173 -4.03 3.16 6.85
N ARG A 174 -2.74 3.46 6.69
CA ARG A 174 -1.93 2.93 5.57
C ARG A 174 -1.88 1.41 5.57
N ARG A 175 -1.72 0.79 6.74
CA ARG A 175 -1.66 -0.68 6.88
C ARG A 175 -2.98 -1.31 6.44
N VAL A 176 -4.10 -0.83 6.99
CA VAL A 176 -5.43 -1.38 6.70
C VAL A 176 -5.81 -1.17 5.24
N VAL A 177 -5.67 0.05 4.70
CA VAL A 177 -5.97 0.34 3.30
C VAL A 177 -5.12 -0.49 2.34
N LYS A 178 -3.82 -0.61 2.61
CA LYS A 178 -2.93 -1.45 1.80
C LYS A 178 -3.37 -2.91 1.80
N GLU A 179 -3.70 -3.46 2.97
CA GLU A 179 -4.13 -4.84 3.12
C GLU A 179 -5.41 -5.13 2.33
N MET A 180 -6.47 -4.35 2.55
CA MET A 180 -7.76 -4.56 1.91
C MET A 180 -7.67 -4.40 0.38
N THR A 181 -6.96 -3.39 -0.13
CA THR A 181 -6.83 -3.16 -1.58
C THR A 181 -5.91 -4.16 -2.27
N ALA A 182 -4.89 -4.67 -1.58
CA ALA A 182 -4.03 -5.74 -2.09
C ALA A 182 -4.81 -7.06 -2.18
N SER A 183 -5.63 -7.35 -1.17
CA SER A 183 -6.57 -8.47 -1.22
C SER A 183 -7.56 -8.29 -2.37
N GLY A 184 -8.28 -7.16 -2.44
CA GLY A 184 -9.57 -7.14 -3.12
C GLY A 184 -10.63 -7.83 -2.28
N LEU A 185 -11.92 -7.57 -2.55
CA LEU A 185 -13.00 -8.42 -2.04
C LEU A 185 -12.86 -9.81 -2.68
N GLN A 186 -12.81 -10.84 -1.85
CA GLN A 186 -12.59 -12.24 -2.25
C GLN A 186 -13.83 -13.08 -2.00
N THR A 187 -13.93 -14.20 -2.71
CA THR A 187 -14.84 -15.32 -2.44
C THR A 187 -14.02 -16.58 -2.25
N VAL A 188 -14.55 -17.53 -1.50
CA VAL A 188 -13.95 -18.85 -1.29
C VAL A 188 -14.96 -19.94 -1.61
N ASP A 189 -14.53 -20.93 -2.37
CA ASP A 189 -15.23 -22.20 -2.44
C ASP A 189 -14.77 -23.05 -1.25
N TYR A 190 -15.70 -23.34 -0.33
CA TYR A 190 -15.39 -24.09 0.88
C TYR A 190 -15.05 -25.57 0.61
N ALA A 191 -15.56 -26.15 -0.48
CA ALA A 191 -15.30 -27.54 -0.82
C ALA A 191 -13.88 -27.73 -1.35
N SER A 192 -13.45 -26.87 -2.28
CA SER A 192 -12.11 -26.94 -2.87
C SER A 192 -11.05 -26.11 -2.15
N GLY A 193 -11.46 -25.19 -1.27
CA GLY A 193 -10.60 -24.18 -0.67
C GLY A 193 -10.09 -23.12 -1.65
N TRP A 194 -10.53 -23.16 -2.92
CA TRP A 194 -10.12 -22.24 -3.97
C TRP A 194 -10.63 -20.83 -3.70
N ARG A 195 -9.80 -19.83 -3.99
CA ARG A 195 -10.10 -18.41 -3.72
C ARG A 195 -9.89 -17.56 -4.94
N ASN A 196 -10.76 -16.58 -5.12
CA ASN A 196 -10.68 -15.60 -6.19
C ASN A 196 -11.29 -14.27 -5.77
N ARG A 197 -10.91 -13.20 -6.47
CA ARG A 197 -11.59 -11.91 -6.33
C ARG A 197 -13.07 -12.08 -6.71
N ALA A 198 -13.97 -11.49 -5.94
CA ALA A 198 -15.41 -11.63 -6.14
C ALA A 198 -15.85 -11.26 -7.57
N PRO A 199 -15.38 -10.16 -8.19
CA PRO A 199 -15.68 -9.88 -9.61
C PRO A 199 -15.25 -11.00 -10.57
N VAL A 200 -14.12 -11.67 -10.30
CA VAL A 200 -13.63 -12.78 -11.14
C VAL A 200 -14.52 -14.02 -10.98
N ALA A 201 -15.02 -14.29 -9.77
CA ALA A 201 -15.96 -15.39 -9.52
C ALA A 201 -17.28 -15.19 -10.28
N VAL A 202 -17.81 -13.97 -10.22
CA VAL A 202 -19.04 -13.57 -10.90
C VAL A 202 -18.89 -13.65 -12.41
N ARG A 203 -17.77 -13.14 -12.93
CA ARG A 203 -17.42 -13.28 -14.35
C ARG A 203 -17.47 -14.74 -14.79
N ARG A 204 -16.87 -15.64 -14.01
CA ARG A 204 -16.88 -17.08 -14.31
C ARG A 204 -18.29 -17.66 -14.32
N ALA A 205 -19.11 -17.35 -13.32
CA ALA A 205 -20.49 -17.83 -13.26
C ALA A 205 -21.29 -17.41 -14.50
N ILE A 206 -21.18 -16.13 -14.89
CA ILE A 206 -21.85 -15.60 -16.08
C ILE A 206 -21.33 -16.29 -17.35
N MET A 207 -20.01 -16.33 -17.55
CA MET A 207 -19.39 -16.95 -18.74
C MET A 207 -19.78 -18.43 -18.88
N THR A 208 -19.88 -19.16 -17.77
CA THR A 208 -20.35 -20.55 -17.76
C THR A 208 -21.78 -20.65 -18.25
N GLY A 209 -22.71 -19.84 -17.72
CA GLY A 209 -24.10 -19.87 -18.19
C GLY A 209 -24.25 -19.39 -19.64
N VAL A 210 -23.46 -18.39 -20.07
CA VAL A 210 -23.45 -17.93 -21.48
C VAL A 210 -23.02 -19.06 -22.40
N SER A 211 -21.94 -19.77 -22.06
CA SER A 211 -21.49 -20.94 -22.83
C SER A 211 -22.57 -22.03 -22.85
N GLN A 212 -23.19 -22.35 -21.71
CA GLN A 212 -24.25 -23.37 -21.65
C GLN A 212 -25.45 -23.02 -22.53
N LEU A 213 -25.88 -21.76 -22.54
CA LEU A 213 -27.00 -21.31 -23.36
C LEU A 213 -26.64 -21.35 -24.86
N SER A 214 -25.49 -20.79 -25.23
CA SER A 214 -24.97 -20.82 -26.61
C SER A 214 -24.82 -22.26 -27.11
N SER A 215 -24.26 -23.17 -26.31
CA SER A 215 -24.18 -24.60 -26.60
C SER A 215 -25.54 -25.22 -26.91
N LYS A 216 -26.52 -25.05 -26.01
CA LYS A 216 -27.88 -25.60 -26.19
C LYS A 216 -28.57 -25.07 -27.44
N ILE A 217 -28.42 -23.77 -27.73
CA ILE A 217 -28.99 -23.16 -28.94
C ILE A 217 -28.33 -23.76 -30.18
N ASN A 218 -27.00 -23.84 -30.23
CA ASN A 218 -26.29 -24.34 -31.41
C ASN A 218 -26.51 -25.85 -31.64
N GLU A 219 -26.64 -26.65 -30.58
CA GLU A 219 -27.01 -28.07 -30.71
C GLU A 219 -28.44 -28.25 -31.23
N MET A 220 -29.37 -27.39 -30.82
CA MET A 220 -30.74 -27.36 -31.37
C MET A 220 -30.73 -26.99 -32.85
N VAL A 221 -29.98 -25.94 -33.21
CA VAL A 221 -29.84 -25.49 -34.60
C VAL A 221 -29.22 -26.58 -35.47
N ALA A 222 -28.16 -27.23 -34.99
CA ALA A 222 -27.51 -28.32 -35.71
C ALA A 222 -28.49 -29.48 -35.98
N LYS A 223 -29.30 -29.83 -34.97
CA LYS A 223 -30.36 -30.84 -35.12
C LYS A 223 -31.43 -30.42 -36.13
N ASP A 224 -31.93 -29.19 -36.04
CA ASP A 224 -33.00 -28.69 -36.91
C ASP A 224 -32.54 -28.55 -38.37
N LEU A 225 -31.27 -28.21 -38.59
CA LEU A 225 -30.66 -28.08 -39.92
C LEU A 225 -29.94 -29.37 -40.37
N LYS A 226 -30.06 -30.45 -39.60
CA LYS A 226 -29.51 -31.79 -39.90
C LYS A 226 -28.01 -31.80 -40.20
N THR A 227 -27.23 -31.08 -39.41
CA THR A 227 -25.76 -31.11 -39.43
C THR A 227 -25.20 -31.65 -38.12
N ASP A 228 -24.05 -32.32 -38.19
CA ASP A 228 -23.23 -32.70 -37.03
C ASP A 228 -21.92 -31.89 -36.96
N LYS A 229 -21.76 -30.90 -37.83
CA LYS A 229 -20.54 -30.08 -37.90
C LYS A 229 -20.70 -28.80 -37.10
N TYR A 230 -19.62 -28.40 -36.42
CA TYR A 230 -19.56 -27.19 -35.63
C TYR A 230 -18.26 -26.44 -35.87
N GLU A 231 -18.35 -25.16 -36.21
CA GLU A 231 -17.19 -24.29 -36.27
C GLU A 231 -16.93 -23.71 -34.88
N VAL A 232 -15.69 -23.86 -34.41
CA VAL A 232 -15.26 -23.30 -33.14
C VAL A 232 -14.65 -21.91 -33.37
N THR A 233 -14.99 -20.93 -32.54
CA THR A 233 -14.43 -19.58 -32.69
C THR A 233 -12.93 -19.55 -32.45
N TRP A 234 -12.22 -18.64 -33.12
CA TRP A 234 -10.81 -18.33 -32.84
C TRP A 234 -10.66 -16.97 -32.17
N HIS A 235 -9.68 -16.81 -31.27
CA HIS A 235 -9.24 -15.49 -30.78
C HIS A 235 -7.75 -15.48 -30.45
N GLY A 236 -7.08 -14.37 -30.70
CA GLY A 236 -5.67 -14.20 -30.31
C GLY A 236 -5.45 -14.22 -28.79
N GLY A 237 -4.26 -14.59 -28.35
CA GLY A 237 -3.87 -14.79 -26.97
C GLY A 237 -4.63 -15.92 -26.27
N HIS A 238 -5.04 -16.96 -27.01
CA HIS A 238 -5.64 -18.16 -26.43
C HIS A 238 -4.60 -18.95 -25.62
N ARG A 239 -5.07 -19.88 -24.78
CA ARG A 239 -4.14 -20.74 -24.03
C ARG A 239 -3.40 -21.65 -25.03
N PRO A 240 -2.15 -22.06 -24.75
CA PRO A 240 -1.44 -23.03 -25.59
C PRO A 240 -2.22 -24.35 -25.79
N GLU A 241 -3.01 -24.76 -24.79
CA GLU A 241 -3.87 -25.95 -24.84
C GLU A 241 -5.14 -25.75 -25.71
N HIS A 242 -5.44 -24.53 -26.19
CA HIS A 242 -6.67 -24.17 -26.91
C HIS A 242 -6.45 -23.97 -28.42
N TRP A 243 -5.77 -24.90 -29.08
CA TRP A 243 -5.36 -24.84 -30.50
C TRP A 243 -6.50 -25.10 -31.52
N TRP A 244 -7.72 -25.37 -31.05
CA TRP A 244 -8.85 -25.80 -31.87
C TRP A 244 -9.65 -24.65 -32.51
N GLY A 245 -9.32 -23.38 -32.24
CA GLY A 245 -10.06 -22.24 -32.76
C GLY A 245 -10.06 -22.16 -34.30
N GLY A 246 -11.21 -21.81 -34.89
CA GLY A 246 -11.41 -21.59 -36.33
C GLY A 246 -11.60 -22.87 -37.17
N LYS A 247 -11.51 -24.04 -36.54
CA LYS A 247 -11.69 -25.34 -37.18
C LYS A 247 -13.13 -25.84 -37.02
N VAL A 248 -13.53 -26.73 -37.92
CA VAL A 248 -14.84 -27.38 -37.94
C VAL A 248 -14.70 -28.81 -37.42
N TYR A 249 -15.56 -29.21 -36.50
CA TYR A 249 -15.51 -30.51 -35.81
C TYR A 249 -16.87 -31.20 -35.82
N SER A 250 -16.88 -32.52 -35.76
CA SER A 250 -18.08 -33.28 -35.36
C SER A 250 -18.39 -33.03 -33.88
N TYR A 251 -19.61 -33.31 -33.41
CA TYR A 251 -19.90 -33.21 -31.97
C TYR A 251 -18.98 -34.13 -31.13
N ASP A 252 -18.74 -35.35 -31.60
CA ASP A 252 -17.84 -36.32 -30.95
C ASP A 252 -16.40 -35.78 -30.87
N ASP A 253 -15.94 -35.06 -31.89
CA ASP A 253 -14.63 -34.40 -31.87
C ASP A 253 -14.61 -33.18 -30.94
N LEU A 254 -15.71 -32.43 -30.78
CA LEU A 254 -15.78 -31.39 -29.76
C LEU A 254 -15.55 -31.98 -28.37
N VAL A 255 -16.16 -33.13 -28.07
CA VAL A 255 -15.98 -33.83 -26.79
C VAL A 255 -14.56 -34.40 -26.65
N ARG A 256 -14.08 -35.13 -27.64
CA ARG A 256 -12.80 -35.86 -27.56
C ARG A 256 -11.56 -35.00 -27.78
N VAL A 257 -11.60 -34.11 -28.76
CA VAL A 257 -10.44 -33.31 -29.21
C VAL A 257 -10.44 -31.95 -28.51
N CYS A 258 -11.60 -31.30 -28.42
CA CYS A 258 -11.72 -29.99 -27.79
C CYS A 258 -12.02 -30.07 -26.29
N GLU A 259 -12.15 -31.29 -25.74
CA GLU A 259 -12.47 -31.56 -24.33
C GLU A 259 -13.77 -30.87 -23.86
N LEU A 260 -14.78 -30.79 -24.73
CA LEU A 260 -16.07 -30.20 -24.38
C LEU A 260 -16.68 -30.92 -23.17
N GLY A 261 -17.04 -30.14 -22.14
CA GLY A 261 -17.57 -30.64 -20.87
C GLY A 261 -16.52 -30.67 -19.75
N GLU A 262 -15.23 -30.61 -20.08
CA GLU A 262 -14.15 -30.55 -19.10
C GLU A 262 -13.88 -29.12 -18.62
N GLY A 263 -13.40 -28.98 -17.39
CA GLY A 263 -13.12 -27.66 -16.80
C GLY A 263 -12.06 -26.84 -17.55
N ARG A 264 -11.11 -27.51 -18.22
CA ARG A 264 -10.04 -26.88 -19.01
C ARG A 264 -10.34 -26.80 -20.51
N GLY A 265 -11.30 -27.57 -21.00
CA GLY A 265 -11.64 -27.69 -22.41
C GLY A 265 -12.52 -26.56 -22.96
N LEU A 266 -13.07 -26.81 -24.15
CA LEU A 266 -14.01 -25.92 -24.84
C LEU A 266 -15.20 -25.58 -23.94
N CYS A 267 -15.58 -24.29 -23.92
CA CYS A 267 -16.63 -23.75 -23.06
C CYS A 267 -16.37 -23.89 -21.53
N GLY A 268 -15.19 -24.33 -21.12
CA GLY A 268 -14.77 -24.48 -19.72
C GLY A 268 -14.44 -23.16 -19.00
N TRP A 269 -13.61 -23.24 -17.94
CA TRP A 269 -13.39 -22.13 -17.01
C TRP A 269 -12.84 -20.86 -17.66
N ASN A 270 -13.69 -19.82 -17.74
CA ASN A 270 -13.37 -18.49 -18.32
C ASN A 270 -12.88 -18.58 -19.78
N CYS A 271 -13.28 -19.64 -20.49
CA CYS A 271 -13.03 -19.80 -21.91
C CYS A 271 -13.89 -18.79 -22.68
N LYS A 272 -13.28 -18.04 -23.61
CA LYS A 272 -14.01 -17.10 -24.48
C LYS A 272 -14.52 -17.74 -25.76
N HIS A 273 -14.09 -18.96 -26.04
CA HIS A 273 -14.54 -19.65 -27.21
C HIS A 273 -15.98 -20.15 -27.07
N SER A 274 -16.65 -20.25 -28.21
CA SER A 274 -17.92 -20.93 -28.41
C SER A 274 -17.81 -21.79 -29.67
N TYR A 275 -18.80 -22.63 -29.92
CA TYR A 275 -18.95 -23.40 -31.15
C TYR A 275 -20.32 -23.16 -31.75
N TYR A 276 -20.40 -23.16 -33.08
CA TYR A 276 -21.60 -22.82 -33.82
C TYR A 276 -21.91 -23.90 -34.83
N ALA A 277 -23.21 -24.20 -35.02
CA ALA A 277 -23.64 -25.14 -36.05
C ALA A 277 -23.11 -24.72 -37.42
N PHE A 278 -22.51 -25.65 -38.15
CA PHE A 278 -21.92 -25.44 -39.46
C PHE A 278 -22.64 -26.32 -40.47
N VAL A 279 -23.36 -25.70 -41.41
CA VAL A 279 -24.12 -26.41 -42.45
C VAL A 279 -23.36 -26.35 -43.77
N ASP A 280 -22.99 -27.51 -44.30
CA ASP A 280 -22.29 -27.59 -45.58
C ASP A 280 -23.10 -26.92 -46.71
N GLY A 281 -22.44 -26.09 -47.52
CA GLY A 281 -23.08 -25.37 -48.63
C GLY A 281 -23.80 -24.07 -48.25
N PHE A 282 -24.03 -23.82 -46.96
CA PHE A 282 -24.68 -22.58 -46.47
C PHE A 282 -23.79 -21.78 -45.51
N SER A 283 -23.02 -22.48 -44.67
CA SER A 283 -22.08 -21.86 -43.76
C SER A 283 -20.74 -21.63 -44.44
N THR A 284 -20.25 -20.39 -44.36
CA THR A 284 -18.89 -20.04 -44.78
C THR A 284 -17.98 -20.06 -43.57
N ARG A 285 -16.86 -20.80 -43.64
CA ARG A 285 -15.84 -20.79 -42.59
C ARG A 285 -15.34 -19.37 -42.37
N THR A 286 -15.12 -19.03 -41.11
CA THR A 286 -14.59 -17.73 -40.69
C THR A 286 -13.14 -17.55 -41.15
N TYR A 287 -12.36 -18.63 -41.13
CA TYR A 287 -10.96 -18.66 -41.55
C TYR A 287 -10.68 -19.85 -42.46
N THR A 288 -9.86 -19.64 -43.49
CA THR A 288 -9.25 -20.75 -44.25
C THR A 288 -8.14 -21.41 -43.43
N ASP A 289 -7.69 -22.60 -43.85
CA ASP A 289 -6.61 -23.29 -43.12
C ASP A 289 -5.29 -22.53 -43.24
N GLU A 290 -4.99 -21.92 -44.38
CA GLU A 290 -3.80 -21.07 -44.54
C GLU A 290 -3.85 -19.84 -43.61
N GLN A 291 -5.03 -19.22 -43.47
CA GLN A 291 -5.21 -18.10 -42.54
C GLN A 291 -5.02 -18.53 -41.08
N LEU A 292 -5.46 -19.73 -40.69
CA LEU A 292 -5.25 -20.24 -39.34
C LEU A 292 -3.78 -20.54 -39.05
N GLU A 293 -3.05 -21.10 -40.01
CA GLU A 293 -1.61 -21.31 -39.89
C GLU A 293 -0.86 -19.98 -39.73
N GLU A 294 -1.22 -18.95 -40.50
CA GLU A 294 -0.66 -17.61 -40.34
C GLU A 294 -0.98 -16.98 -38.98
N LEU A 295 -2.20 -17.19 -38.46
CA LEU A 295 -2.62 -16.68 -37.16
C LEU A 295 -1.87 -17.39 -36.01
N GLU A 296 -1.70 -18.70 -36.09
CA GLU A 296 -0.95 -19.46 -35.10
C GLU A 296 0.54 -19.10 -35.13
N ALA A 297 1.12 -18.91 -36.31
CA ALA A 297 2.49 -18.43 -36.44
C ALA A 297 2.68 -17.06 -35.76
N LYS A 298 1.70 -16.16 -35.88
CA LYS A 298 1.70 -14.85 -35.19
C LYS A 298 1.55 -14.98 -33.67
N GLU A 299 0.81 -15.96 -33.16
CA GLU A 299 0.67 -16.19 -31.72
C GLU A 299 1.98 -16.64 -31.07
N GLN A 300 2.83 -17.34 -31.82
CA GLN A 300 4.16 -17.77 -31.39
C GLN A 300 5.24 -16.69 -31.55
N GLU A 301 4.94 -15.54 -32.19
CA GLU A 301 5.87 -14.42 -32.24
C GLU A 301 6.18 -13.94 -30.82
N GLU A 302 7.46 -13.92 -30.48
CA GLU A 302 7.90 -13.43 -29.20
C GLU A 302 8.33 -11.97 -29.25
N HIS A 303 8.01 -11.25 -28.19
CA HIS A 303 8.41 -9.86 -27.99
C HIS A 303 9.13 -9.72 -26.65
N GLU A 304 10.27 -9.02 -26.65
CA GLU A 304 11.06 -8.82 -25.44
C GLU A 304 10.62 -7.53 -24.69
N TYR A 305 10.47 -7.65 -23.37
CA TYR A 305 10.30 -6.52 -22.47
C TYR A 305 11.10 -6.70 -21.18
N LYS A 306 12.07 -5.81 -20.96
CA LYS A 306 12.96 -5.78 -19.78
C LYS A 306 13.65 -7.13 -19.51
N GLY A 307 14.26 -7.73 -20.53
CA GLY A 307 15.00 -8.99 -20.40
C GLY A 307 14.12 -10.23 -20.28
N LYS A 308 12.83 -10.15 -20.62
CA LYS A 308 11.90 -11.27 -20.64
C LYS A 308 11.18 -11.33 -21.98
N SER A 309 11.14 -12.52 -22.57
CA SER A 309 10.37 -12.81 -23.78
C SER A 309 8.91 -13.13 -23.43
N TYR A 310 7.98 -12.70 -24.28
CA TYR A 310 6.56 -12.97 -24.13
C TYR A 310 5.96 -13.31 -25.49
N ASN A 311 5.23 -14.43 -25.57
CA ASN A 311 4.28 -14.67 -26.66
C ASN A 311 2.94 -13.95 -26.39
N ALA A 312 2.00 -13.99 -27.34
CA ALA A 312 0.72 -13.29 -27.24
C ALA A 312 -0.08 -13.66 -25.98
N TYR A 313 -0.14 -14.95 -25.63
CA TYR A 313 -0.79 -15.43 -24.42
C TYR A 313 -0.15 -14.86 -23.16
N GLN A 314 1.17 -15.03 -23.00
CA GLN A 314 1.94 -14.57 -21.84
C GLN A 314 1.87 -13.04 -21.69
N ALA A 315 1.95 -12.32 -22.81
CA ALA A 315 1.80 -10.87 -22.84
C ALA A 315 0.42 -10.44 -22.35
N SER A 316 -0.65 -11.12 -22.79
CA SER A 316 -2.02 -10.84 -22.32
C SER A 316 -2.20 -11.12 -20.82
N GLN A 317 -1.53 -12.15 -20.27
CA GLN A 317 -1.55 -12.44 -18.82
C GLN A 317 -0.82 -11.36 -18.03
N ALA A 318 0.36 -10.94 -18.50
CA ALA A 318 1.13 -9.85 -17.89
C ALA A 318 0.35 -8.52 -17.92
N GLN A 319 -0.31 -8.22 -19.04
CA GLN A 319 -1.20 -7.05 -19.19
C GLN A 319 -2.32 -7.07 -18.13
N ARG A 320 -3.03 -8.20 -17.96
CA ARG A 320 -4.08 -8.37 -16.94
C ARG A 320 -3.57 -8.24 -15.50
N GLN A 321 -2.34 -8.66 -15.23
CA GLN A 321 -1.71 -8.50 -13.93
C GLN A 321 -1.44 -7.02 -13.62
N MET A 322 -0.97 -6.25 -14.61
CA MET A 322 -0.79 -4.81 -14.49
C MET A 322 -2.13 -4.09 -14.29
N GLU A 323 -3.18 -4.45 -15.02
CA GLU A 323 -4.53 -3.91 -14.83
C GLU A 323 -5.05 -4.15 -13.41
N THR A 324 -4.86 -5.37 -12.89
CA THR A 324 -5.25 -5.72 -11.52
C THR A 324 -4.48 -4.91 -10.48
N THR A 325 -3.19 -4.68 -10.74
CA THR A 325 -2.33 -3.84 -9.90
C THR A 325 -2.79 -2.39 -9.92
N MET A 326 -3.12 -1.85 -11.09
CA MET A 326 -3.66 -0.50 -11.25
C MET A 326 -4.98 -0.33 -10.49
N ARG A 327 -5.93 -1.26 -10.62
CA ARG A 327 -7.20 -1.24 -9.84
C ARG A 327 -6.93 -1.18 -8.34
N ALA A 328 -6.01 -2.02 -7.84
CA ALA A 328 -5.64 -2.02 -6.42
C ALA A 328 -5.00 -0.69 -5.98
N GLN A 329 -4.10 -0.12 -6.80
CA GLN A 329 -3.47 1.17 -6.52
C GLN A 329 -4.47 2.33 -6.54
N ARG A 330 -5.44 2.32 -7.47
CA ARG A 330 -6.51 3.31 -7.56
C ARG A 330 -7.40 3.27 -6.32
N ALA A 331 -7.83 2.07 -5.91
CA ALA A 331 -8.56 1.88 -4.66
C ALA A 331 -7.75 2.35 -3.45
N ASN A 332 -6.45 2.07 -3.41
CA ASN A 332 -5.56 2.52 -2.33
C ASN A 332 -5.49 4.06 -2.25
N ILE A 333 -5.32 4.75 -3.38
CA ILE A 333 -5.30 6.22 -3.42
C ILE A 333 -6.63 6.81 -2.95
N LYS A 334 -7.76 6.28 -3.43
CA LYS A 334 -9.10 6.75 -3.04
C LYS A 334 -9.32 6.64 -1.54
N ASN A 335 -9.01 5.48 -0.97
CA ASN A 335 -9.21 5.19 0.45
C ASN A 335 -8.24 5.97 1.36
N LEU A 336 -6.98 6.16 0.94
CA LEU A 336 -6.05 7.04 1.66
C LEU A 336 -6.55 8.48 1.71
N LYS A 337 -7.09 9.00 0.60
CA LYS A 337 -7.69 10.35 0.56
C LYS A 337 -8.93 10.44 1.45
N GLN A 338 -9.82 9.46 1.39
CA GLN A 338 -11.03 9.43 2.21
C GLN A 338 -10.72 9.35 3.71
N GLY A 339 -9.64 8.66 4.09
CA GLY A 339 -9.15 8.59 5.45
C GLY A 339 -8.29 9.77 5.89
N ASN A 340 -8.16 10.84 5.09
CA ASN A 340 -7.30 11.99 5.40
C ASN A 340 -5.83 11.61 5.70
N ALA A 341 -5.27 10.65 4.94
CA ALA A 341 -3.86 10.30 5.07
C ALA A 341 -2.95 11.50 4.76
N ASP A 342 -1.73 11.50 5.32
CA ASP A 342 -0.73 12.55 5.06
C ASP A 342 -0.43 12.72 3.56
N SER A 343 -0.20 13.98 3.15
CA SER A 343 0.00 14.38 1.74
C SER A 343 1.15 13.60 1.09
N ASP A 344 2.27 13.44 1.79
CA ASP A 344 3.44 12.69 1.29
C ASP A 344 3.07 11.23 0.94
N THR A 345 2.25 10.58 1.78
CA THR A 345 1.74 9.22 1.53
C THR A 345 0.82 9.16 0.33
N VAL A 346 -0.08 10.13 0.17
CA VAL A 346 -0.99 10.18 -0.99
C VAL A 346 -0.19 10.39 -2.28
N ILE A 347 0.74 11.35 -2.31
CA ILE A 347 1.60 11.63 -3.46
C ILE A 347 2.45 10.40 -3.82
N ALA A 348 3.03 9.72 -2.83
CA ALA A 348 3.79 8.48 -3.04
C ALA A 348 2.92 7.39 -3.69
N ALA A 349 1.68 7.21 -3.24
CA ALA A 349 0.75 6.24 -3.82
C ALA A 349 0.36 6.61 -5.27
N GLN A 350 0.12 7.89 -5.54
CA GLN A 350 -0.19 8.40 -6.88
C GLN A 350 0.99 8.22 -7.85
N ALA A 351 2.22 8.50 -7.41
CA ALA A 351 3.42 8.29 -8.22
C ALA A 351 3.60 6.81 -8.62
N ARG A 352 3.35 5.88 -7.70
CA ARG A 352 3.37 4.44 -8.02
C ARG A 352 2.34 4.07 -9.07
N TYR A 353 1.11 4.57 -8.94
CA TYR A 353 0.06 4.33 -9.93
C TYR A 353 0.44 4.88 -11.31
N LEU A 354 0.92 6.13 -11.38
CA LEU A 354 1.33 6.73 -12.65
C LEU A 354 2.48 5.97 -13.31
N ASN A 355 3.42 5.44 -12.51
CA ASN A 355 4.49 4.59 -13.03
C ASN A 355 3.94 3.26 -13.57
N THR A 356 3.06 2.58 -12.84
CA THR A 356 2.42 1.34 -13.34
C THR A 356 1.60 1.61 -14.61
N LEU A 357 0.88 2.74 -14.68
CA LEU A 357 0.16 3.14 -15.88
C LEU A 357 1.10 3.41 -17.05
N SER A 358 2.22 4.09 -16.83
CA SER A 358 3.22 4.31 -17.87
C SER A 358 3.83 3.00 -18.36
N GLN A 359 4.17 2.10 -17.43
CA GLN A 359 4.68 0.77 -17.76
C GLN A 359 3.65 -0.07 -18.51
N TYR A 360 2.37 0.01 -18.15
CA TYR A 360 1.28 -0.66 -18.83
C TYR A 360 1.16 -0.22 -20.29
N LYS A 361 1.21 1.09 -20.55
CA LYS A 361 1.13 1.64 -21.91
C LYS A 361 2.34 1.26 -22.74
N ASP A 362 3.52 1.41 -22.17
CA ASP A 362 4.78 1.03 -22.81
C ASP A 362 4.83 -0.47 -23.12
N PHE A 363 4.43 -1.31 -22.17
CA PHE A 363 4.31 -2.75 -22.35
C PHE A 363 3.30 -3.12 -23.44
N SER A 364 2.08 -2.56 -23.38
CA SER A 364 1.03 -2.86 -24.36
C SER A 364 1.47 -2.46 -25.77
N LYS A 365 2.10 -1.29 -25.92
CA LYS A 365 2.70 -0.85 -27.18
C LYS A 365 3.79 -1.80 -27.67
N LYS A 366 4.72 -2.19 -26.79
CA LYS A 366 5.85 -3.07 -27.14
C LYS A 366 5.38 -4.48 -27.53
N MET A 367 4.32 -4.96 -26.88
CA MET A 367 3.69 -6.25 -27.16
C MET A 367 2.64 -6.20 -28.29
N LYS A 368 2.43 -5.03 -28.91
CA LYS A 368 1.37 -4.80 -29.92
C LYS A 368 -0.04 -5.21 -29.44
N LEU A 369 -0.31 -5.09 -28.14
CA LEU A 369 -1.61 -5.39 -27.55
C LEU A 369 -2.46 -4.12 -27.42
N PRO A 370 -3.78 -4.18 -27.69
CA PRO A 370 -4.68 -3.07 -27.43
C PRO A 370 -4.74 -2.77 -25.93
N GLU A 371 -4.78 -1.48 -25.57
CA GLU A 371 -5.04 -1.06 -24.20
C GLU A 371 -6.50 -1.38 -23.81
N GLN A 372 -6.69 -2.01 -22.65
CA GLN A 372 -7.97 -2.46 -22.11
C GLN A 372 -8.38 -1.61 -20.91
N MET A 373 -8.32 -0.28 -21.07
CA MET A 373 -8.52 0.68 -19.97
C MET A 373 -9.92 0.61 -19.34
N GLU A 374 -10.93 0.15 -20.08
CA GLU A 374 -12.26 -0.12 -19.53
C GLU A 374 -12.20 -1.10 -18.36
N ARG A 375 -11.37 -2.16 -18.44
CA ARG A 375 -11.16 -3.10 -17.33
C ARG A 375 -10.52 -2.43 -16.13
N VAL A 376 -9.71 -1.39 -16.34
CA VAL A 376 -9.09 -0.65 -15.23
C VAL A 376 -10.11 0.27 -14.57
N TYR A 377 -10.94 0.94 -15.36
CA TYR A 377 -11.89 1.96 -14.91
C TYR A 377 -13.27 1.42 -14.53
N MET A 378 -13.56 0.15 -14.78
CA MET A 378 -14.76 -0.54 -14.26
C MET A 378 -14.85 -0.51 -12.73
N ASP A 379 -13.77 -0.09 -12.04
CA ASP A 379 -13.78 0.16 -10.61
C ASP A 379 -14.65 1.35 -10.17
N GLY A 380 -15.14 2.19 -11.10
CA GLY A 380 -16.06 3.30 -10.80
C GLY A 380 -15.44 4.44 -9.99
N LEU A 381 -14.12 4.46 -9.77
CA LEU A 381 -13.47 5.40 -8.84
C LEU A 381 -13.22 6.80 -9.43
N GLY A 382 -13.53 7.01 -10.71
CA GLY A 382 -13.24 8.25 -11.43
C GLY A 382 -11.74 8.55 -11.54
N ARG A 383 -11.37 9.84 -11.59
CA ARG A 383 -9.96 10.28 -11.63
C ARG A 383 -9.36 10.29 -10.22
N VAL A 384 -8.41 9.39 -9.94
CA VAL A 384 -7.73 9.30 -8.64
C VAL A 384 -6.45 10.16 -8.56
N VAL A 385 -5.88 10.53 -9.71
CA VAL A 385 -4.78 11.49 -9.84
C VAL A 385 -5.26 12.66 -10.69
N THR A 386 -5.12 13.86 -10.16
CA THR A 386 -5.51 15.11 -10.82
C THR A 386 -4.31 15.99 -11.11
N ASP A 387 -3.22 15.86 -10.35
CA ASP A 387 -2.00 16.63 -10.54
C ASP A 387 -1.00 15.89 -11.44
N ASN A 388 -0.78 16.44 -12.64
CA ASN A 388 0.16 15.90 -13.61
C ASN A 388 1.63 16.09 -13.19
N LYS A 389 1.94 17.02 -12.26
CA LYS A 389 3.31 17.29 -11.78
C LYS A 389 3.91 16.10 -11.02
N ILE A 390 3.08 15.17 -10.55
CA ILE A 390 3.52 13.96 -9.85
C ILE A 390 4.28 13.02 -10.81
N LYS A 391 3.97 13.06 -12.10
CA LYS A 391 4.66 12.26 -13.11
C LYS A 391 6.11 12.73 -13.22
N GLY A 392 7.07 11.83 -12.97
CA GLY A 392 8.50 12.16 -13.01
C GLY A 392 9.01 12.95 -11.80
N MET A 393 8.18 13.18 -10.78
CA MET A 393 8.59 13.89 -9.56
C MET A 393 9.71 13.16 -8.80
N PHE A 394 9.71 11.82 -8.85
CA PHE A 394 10.64 10.95 -8.13
C PHE A 394 11.54 10.18 -9.10
N PRO A 395 12.81 9.91 -8.73
CA PRO A 395 13.67 8.99 -9.48
C PRO A 395 13.03 7.60 -9.62
N GLN A 396 13.23 6.92 -10.75
CA GLN A 396 12.62 5.61 -11.01
C GLN A 396 12.92 4.58 -9.91
N LYS A 397 14.18 4.49 -9.48
CA LYS A 397 14.61 3.58 -8.39
C LYS A 397 13.86 3.84 -7.07
N MET A 398 13.46 5.08 -6.81
CA MET A 398 12.63 5.43 -5.65
C MET A 398 11.19 4.97 -5.85
N VAL A 399 10.61 5.16 -7.04
CA VAL A 399 9.24 4.69 -7.30
C VAL A 399 9.13 3.17 -7.14
N ASP A 400 10.15 2.44 -7.59
CA ASP A 400 10.23 0.98 -7.44
C ASP A 400 10.36 0.57 -5.95
N ASN A 401 11.04 1.38 -5.12
CA ASN A 401 11.22 1.17 -3.68
C ASN A 401 10.33 2.03 -2.77
N MET A 402 9.27 2.63 -3.33
CA MET A 402 8.57 3.78 -2.73
C MET A 402 8.12 3.54 -1.28
N GLN A 403 7.64 2.35 -0.94
CA GLN A 403 7.21 2.06 0.43
C GLN A 403 8.36 2.10 1.44
N LYS A 404 9.53 1.54 1.07
CA LYS A 404 10.72 1.53 1.93
C LYS A 404 11.25 2.95 2.10
N ASP A 405 11.28 3.71 1.00
CA ASP A 405 11.79 5.08 0.98
C ASP A 405 10.88 6.06 1.69
N LEU A 406 9.55 5.94 1.54
CA LEU A 406 8.59 6.73 2.31
C LEU A 406 8.75 6.48 3.82
N ASN A 407 8.90 5.21 4.23
CA ASN A 407 9.14 4.88 5.64
C ASN A 407 10.50 5.37 6.14
N GLN A 408 11.53 5.41 5.29
CA GLN A 408 12.81 6.01 5.63
C GLN A 408 12.68 7.53 5.77
N TYR A 409 12.05 8.19 4.81
CA TYR A 409 11.78 9.62 4.83
C TYR A 409 11.02 10.04 6.09
N LYS A 410 9.93 9.36 6.45
CA LYS A 410 9.17 9.65 7.68
C LYS A 410 10.04 9.61 8.94
N ARG A 411 10.90 8.59 9.08
CA ARG A 411 11.87 8.50 10.19
C ARG A 411 12.89 9.64 10.18
N TYR A 412 13.36 10.06 9.01
CA TYR A 412 14.29 11.19 8.90
C TYR A 412 13.59 12.50 9.23
N LYS A 413 12.35 12.70 8.76
CA LYS A 413 11.52 13.88 9.05
C LYS A 413 11.18 14.00 10.53
N GLU A 414 10.94 12.90 11.22
CA GLU A 414 10.73 12.88 12.68
C GLU A 414 11.97 13.34 13.46
N VAL A 415 13.16 12.90 13.04
CA VAL A 415 14.42 13.22 13.73
C VAL A 415 14.97 14.60 13.33
N LEU A 416 14.93 14.95 12.05
CA LEU A 416 15.55 16.16 11.49
C LEU A 416 14.57 17.32 11.30
N GLY A 417 13.25 17.09 11.36
CA GLY A 417 12.24 18.11 11.09
C GLY A 417 12.31 18.61 9.65
N GLU A 418 12.25 19.93 9.48
CA GLU A 418 12.26 20.60 8.17
C GLU A 418 13.54 20.35 7.37
N SER A 419 14.67 20.12 8.05
CA SER A 419 15.95 19.86 7.38
C SER A 419 15.99 18.54 6.60
N ALA A 420 15.04 17.63 6.82
CA ALA A 420 14.88 16.45 5.97
C ALA A 420 14.41 16.80 4.54
N GLY A 421 13.87 18.01 4.34
CA GLY A 421 13.30 18.47 3.09
C GLY A 421 11.99 17.79 2.73
N THR A 422 11.55 18.01 1.48
CA THR A 422 10.37 17.33 0.93
C THR A 422 10.68 15.89 0.56
N LEU A 423 9.66 15.03 0.46
CA LEU A 423 9.82 13.65 0.01
C LEU A 423 10.51 13.56 -1.37
N ALA A 424 10.21 14.49 -2.27
CA ALA A 424 10.82 14.54 -3.61
C ALA A 424 12.32 14.86 -3.54
N ASN A 425 12.70 15.85 -2.74
CA ASN A 425 14.11 16.21 -2.53
C ASN A 425 14.88 15.07 -1.85
N PHE A 426 14.27 14.42 -0.85
CA PHE A 426 14.83 13.24 -0.19
C PHE A 426 15.17 12.12 -1.19
N GLY A 427 14.23 11.81 -2.10
CA GLY A 427 14.43 10.86 -3.17
C GLY A 427 15.57 11.21 -4.12
N LYS A 428 15.58 12.46 -4.59
CA LYS A 428 16.62 12.97 -5.50
C LYS A 428 18.00 12.94 -4.85
N MET A 429 18.13 13.37 -3.60
CA MET A 429 19.40 13.28 -2.87
C MET A 429 19.87 11.83 -2.78
N LYS A 430 19.00 10.92 -2.32
CA LYS A 430 19.35 9.51 -2.13
C LYS A 430 19.87 8.81 -3.39
N TYR A 431 19.24 9.05 -4.55
CA TYR A 431 19.53 8.30 -5.77
C TYR A 431 20.39 9.04 -6.80
N ASN A 432 20.46 10.37 -6.73
CA ASN A 432 21.15 11.18 -7.73
C ASN A 432 22.33 12.01 -7.16
N ASP A 433 22.46 12.16 -5.83
CA ASP A 433 23.50 12.99 -5.20
C ASP A 433 24.08 12.30 -3.95
N SER A 434 25.11 11.46 -4.16
CA SER A 434 25.73 10.66 -3.09
C SER A 434 26.35 11.51 -1.98
N LYS A 435 26.86 12.71 -2.31
CA LYS A 435 27.47 13.62 -1.34
C LYS A 435 26.41 14.19 -0.40
N LYS A 436 25.34 14.78 -0.93
CA LYS A 436 24.23 15.30 -0.10
C LYS A 436 23.54 14.20 0.69
N TRP A 437 23.42 13.00 0.12
CA TRP A 437 22.91 11.85 0.86
C TRP A 437 23.79 11.48 2.05
N GLY A 438 25.11 11.47 1.88
CA GLY A 438 26.08 11.23 2.95
C GLY A 438 25.97 12.25 4.08
N GLU A 439 25.88 13.53 3.73
CA GLU A 439 25.70 14.65 4.67
C GLU A 439 24.38 14.52 5.46
N LEU A 440 23.26 14.27 4.78
CA LEU A 440 21.96 14.08 5.42
C LEU A 440 21.97 12.88 6.38
N ASN A 441 22.60 11.78 5.96
CA ASN A 441 22.70 10.58 6.78
C ASN A 441 23.57 10.80 8.03
N HIS A 442 24.66 11.57 7.90
CA HIS A 442 25.49 11.97 9.04
C HIS A 442 24.71 12.87 10.01
N ARG A 443 23.98 13.87 9.51
CA ARG A 443 23.11 14.71 10.34
C ARG A 443 22.08 13.89 11.10
N TYR A 444 21.40 12.97 10.41
CA TYR A 444 20.42 12.07 11.05
C TYR A 444 21.07 11.20 12.13
N SER A 445 22.24 10.61 11.87
CA SER A 445 22.90 9.73 12.82
C SER A 445 23.34 10.45 14.09
N VAL A 446 23.77 11.71 13.97
CA VAL A 446 24.16 12.58 15.09
C VAL A 446 22.95 12.99 15.92
N VAL A 447 21.95 13.65 15.31
CA VAL A 447 20.80 14.21 16.04
C VAL A 447 20.02 13.12 16.78
N LYS A 448 19.95 11.91 16.22
CA LYS A 448 19.32 10.74 16.83
C LYS A 448 19.96 10.28 18.15
N LEU A 449 21.19 10.71 18.46
CA LEU A 449 21.88 10.32 19.71
C LEU A 449 21.41 11.12 20.93
N TYR A 450 20.76 12.26 20.71
CA TYR A 450 20.46 13.23 21.74
C TYR A 450 18.98 13.17 22.14
N ASP A 451 18.74 13.03 23.44
CA ASP A 451 17.44 13.19 24.05
C ASP A 451 17.28 14.62 24.56
N VAL A 452 16.03 15.10 24.62
CA VAL A 452 15.72 16.42 25.13
C VAL A 452 15.56 16.35 26.64
N ASP A 453 16.44 17.02 27.39
CA ASP A 453 16.36 17.12 28.85
C ASP A 453 15.51 18.31 29.31
N SER A 454 15.47 19.41 28.53
CA SER A 454 14.62 20.58 28.80
C SER A 454 14.36 21.38 27.52
N GLY A 455 13.21 22.06 27.47
CA GLY A 455 12.89 23.03 26.44
C GLY A 455 12.63 22.42 25.06
N LYS A 456 12.81 23.22 24.02
CA LYS A 456 12.59 22.83 22.61
C LYS A 456 13.80 23.24 21.77
N MET A 457 14.87 22.45 21.82
CA MET A 457 16.07 22.72 21.01
C MET A 457 15.81 22.40 19.53
N PRO A 458 16.05 23.33 18.59
CA PRO A 458 15.99 23.05 17.16
C PRO A 458 16.96 21.94 16.76
N ARG A 459 16.55 21.04 15.87
CA ARG A 459 17.37 19.89 15.44
C ARG A 459 18.66 20.31 14.75
N GLU A 460 18.62 21.43 14.04
CA GLU A 460 19.80 22.04 13.40
C GLU A 460 20.81 22.53 14.44
N LYS A 461 20.32 23.13 15.54
CA LYS A 461 21.15 23.59 16.64
C LYS A 461 21.82 22.41 17.37
N ILE A 462 21.13 21.28 17.55
CA ILE A 462 21.73 20.05 18.09
C ILE A 462 22.94 19.63 17.24
N PHE A 463 22.79 19.59 15.92
CA PHE A 463 23.88 19.23 15.02
C PHE A 463 25.03 20.23 15.08
N GLU A 464 24.74 21.53 15.07
CA GLU A 464 25.74 22.59 15.20
C GLU A 464 26.56 22.48 16.49
N LEU A 465 25.89 22.33 17.64
CA LEU A 465 26.54 22.20 18.94
C LEU A 465 27.34 20.90 19.06
N ASP A 466 26.88 19.80 18.46
CA ASP A 466 27.64 18.54 18.38
C ASP A 466 28.93 18.70 17.58
N GLN A 467 28.88 19.38 16.42
CA GLN A 467 30.08 19.66 15.63
C GLN A 467 31.08 20.53 16.41
N LYS A 468 30.60 21.55 17.13
CA LYS A 468 31.44 22.36 18.05
C LYS A 468 32.04 21.51 19.18
N ALA A 469 31.26 20.61 19.78
CA ALA A 469 31.74 19.70 20.81
C ALA A 469 32.83 18.75 20.27
N PHE A 470 32.60 18.18 19.08
CA PHE A 470 33.54 17.28 18.41
C PHE A 470 34.84 18.01 18.05
N GLN A 471 34.75 19.21 17.49
CA GLN A 471 35.91 20.05 17.18
C GLN A 471 36.70 20.38 18.46
N ALA A 472 36.01 20.84 19.51
CA ALA A 472 36.64 21.13 20.79
C ALA A 472 37.39 19.91 21.35
N LYS A 473 36.76 18.74 21.33
CA LYS A 473 37.35 17.49 21.83
C LYS A 473 38.56 17.04 21.02
N THR A 474 38.48 17.10 19.70
CA THR A 474 39.45 16.46 18.80
C THR A 474 40.60 17.37 18.40
N GLN A 475 40.34 18.67 18.26
CA GLN A 475 41.29 19.67 17.77
C GLN A 475 41.81 20.58 18.88
N LEU A 476 40.96 21.01 19.82
CA LEU A 476 41.34 22.01 20.83
C LEU A 476 41.92 21.39 22.10
N PHE A 477 41.38 20.27 22.58
CA PHE A 477 41.92 19.55 23.73
C PHE A 477 43.05 18.58 23.35
N THR A 478 43.99 18.40 24.27
CA THR A 478 45.13 17.46 24.16
C THR A 478 45.11 16.46 25.32
N GLY A 479 45.97 15.42 25.26
CA GLY A 479 46.17 14.48 26.37
C GLY A 479 44.91 13.79 26.88
N ASN A 480 44.73 13.79 28.21
CA ASN A 480 43.61 13.14 28.87
C ASN A 480 42.27 13.84 28.58
N ALA A 481 42.21 15.16 28.46
CA ALA A 481 40.95 15.87 28.16
C ALA A 481 40.39 15.58 26.76
N LYS A 482 41.23 15.14 25.81
CA LYS A 482 40.79 14.65 24.49
C LYS A 482 40.19 13.24 24.56
N ARG A 483 40.75 12.36 25.41
CA ARG A 483 40.41 10.92 25.46
C ARG A 483 39.42 10.56 26.58
N LYS A 484 39.42 11.32 27.67
CA LYS A 484 38.68 11.13 28.92
C LYS A 484 37.92 12.42 29.27
N GLY A 485 36.87 12.29 30.06
CA GLY A 485 36.00 13.40 30.44
C GLY A 485 34.78 13.60 29.54
N ASN A 486 33.78 14.28 30.10
CA ASN A 486 32.63 14.81 29.37
C ASN A 486 32.95 16.19 28.79
N ILE A 487 32.42 16.49 27.60
CA ILE A 487 32.38 17.84 27.05
C ILE A 487 30.92 18.25 26.91
N ALA A 488 30.61 19.44 27.39
CA ALA A 488 29.34 20.10 27.18
C ALA A 488 29.59 21.45 26.50
N VAL A 489 28.70 21.83 25.59
CA VAL A 489 28.75 23.09 24.84
C VAL A 489 27.48 23.85 25.15
N MET A 490 27.62 25.11 25.56
CA MET A 490 26.52 26.02 25.81
C MET A 490 26.61 27.20 24.84
N GLU A 491 25.49 27.53 24.22
CA GLU A 491 25.28 28.82 23.56
C GLU A 491 24.37 29.66 24.47
N LEU A 492 24.84 30.84 24.88
CA LEU A 492 24.07 31.83 25.61
C LEU A 492 24.07 33.14 24.81
N ASP A 493 22.90 33.50 24.27
CA ASP A 493 22.71 34.66 23.39
C ASP A 493 23.74 34.78 22.25
N GLY A 494 24.04 33.63 21.63
CA GLY A 494 25.00 33.51 20.53
C GLY A 494 26.46 33.30 20.95
N ASN A 495 26.79 33.47 22.23
CA ASN A 495 28.15 33.23 22.74
C ASN A 495 28.34 31.77 23.13
N ILE A 496 29.38 31.13 22.59
CA ILE A 496 29.69 29.73 22.85
C ILE A 496 30.64 29.58 24.03
N LYS A 497 30.27 28.72 24.96
CA LYS A 497 31.06 28.33 26.12
C LYS A 497 31.18 26.81 26.22
N LEU A 498 32.33 26.36 26.71
CA LEU A 498 32.74 24.97 26.76
C LEU A 498 32.96 24.53 28.21
N GLY A 499 32.24 23.49 28.62
CA GLY A 499 32.44 22.80 29.89
C GLY A 499 33.19 21.49 29.68
N ASN A 500 34.28 21.27 30.42
CA ASN A 500 34.97 19.98 30.45
C ASN A 500 35.16 19.49 31.90
N SER A 501 34.76 18.25 32.18
CA SER A 501 34.86 17.64 33.52
C SER A 501 36.30 17.41 34.02
N GLN A 502 37.31 17.56 33.17
CA GLN A 502 38.73 17.38 33.48
C GLN A 502 39.49 18.71 33.58
N VAL A 503 38.77 19.84 33.57
CA VAL A 503 39.32 21.19 33.60
C VAL A 503 38.54 22.00 34.63
N GLN A 504 39.16 22.31 35.75
CA GLN A 504 38.55 22.96 36.92
C GLN A 504 39.21 24.30 37.23
N THR A 505 40.52 24.43 37.05
CA THR A 505 41.28 25.66 37.33
C THR A 505 42.22 26.04 36.18
N ILE A 506 42.79 27.24 36.25
CA ILE A 506 43.77 27.74 35.28
C ILE A 506 45.10 26.98 35.32
N ASP A 507 45.40 26.33 36.45
CA ASP A 507 46.63 25.58 36.67
C ASP A 507 46.55 24.14 36.14
N ASP A 508 45.36 23.69 35.72
CA ASP A 508 45.19 22.35 35.19
C ASP A 508 45.99 22.16 33.90
N PRO A 509 46.75 21.06 33.75
CA PRO A 509 47.51 20.78 32.53
C PRO A 509 46.64 20.77 31.27
N ASN A 510 45.36 20.39 31.41
CA ASN A 510 44.40 20.38 30.31
C ASN A 510 43.91 21.80 29.91
N TYR A 511 43.93 22.77 30.83
CA TYR A 511 43.65 24.19 30.53
C TYR A 511 44.85 24.85 29.86
N ILE A 512 46.05 24.62 30.41
CA ILE A 512 47.30 25.18 29.89
C ILE A 512 47.52 24.77 28.44
N ASN A 513 47.30 23.48 28.14
CA ASN A 513 47.50 22.88 26.81
C ASN A 513 46.27 22.98 25.87
N PHE A 514 45.25 23.74 26.24
CA PHE A 514 44.10 23.98 25.37
C PHE A 514 44.51 24.92 24.23
N LYS A 515 44.24 24.52 22.99
CA LYS A 515 44.66 25.25 21.78
C LYS A 515 43.67 26.32 21.31
N GLY A 516 42.47 26.35 21.88
CA GLY A 516 41.45 27.34 21.54
C GLY A 516 41.54 28.58 22.43
N ASP A 517 40.57 29.49 22.25
CA ASP A 517 40.40 30.63 23.13
C ASP A 517 40.06 30.17 24.55
N LYS A 518 40.93 30.50 25.51
CA LYS A 518 40.77 30.10 26.91
C LYS A 518 39.56 30.74 27.56
N GLU A 519 39.11 31.92 27.10
CA GLU A 519 37.90 32.56 27.61
C GLU A 519 36.62 31.79 27.27
N SER A 520 36.67 30.94 26.24
CA SER A 520 35.56 30.04 25.90
C SER A 520 35.37 28.91 26.93
N LEU A 521 36.38 28.61 27.76
CA LEU A 521 36.30 27.54 28.76
C LEU A 521 35.66 28.03 30.05
N VAL A 522 34.72 27.25 30.56
CA VAL A 522 34.08 27.49 31.85
C VAL A 522 34.69 26.60 32.92
N LEU A 523 35.32 27.26 33.88
CA LEU A 523 36.00 26.69 35.04
C LEU A 523 35.05 26.56 36.22
N LYS A 524 35.49 25.85 37.27
CA LYS A 524 34.70 25.67 38.49
C LYS A 524 34.62 26.99 39.26
N THR A 525 33.41 27.38 39.67
CA THR A 525 33.23 28.53 40.57
C THR A 525 33.67 28.18 41.99
N LYS A 526 34.30 29.13 42.69
CA LYS A 526 34.70 28.98 44.10
C LYS A 526 33.49 29.03 45.05
N VAL A 527 32.43 29.71 44.64
CA VAL A 527 31.20 29.89 45.43
C VAL A 527 30.00 29.49 44.55
N PRO A 528 29.64 28.20 44.50
CA PRO A 528 28.53 27.73 43.68
C PRO A 528 27.19 28.22 44.22
N GLU A 529 26.37 28.74 43.32
CA GLU A 529 25.03 29.25 43.62
C GLU A 529 23.99 28.12 43.67
N PHE A 530 24.23 27.03 42.95
CA PHE A 530 23.36 25.86 42.88
C PHE A 530 23.92 24.67 43.65
N LYS A 531 23.03 23.92 44.28
CA LYS A 531 23.40 22.72 45.04
C LYS A 531 23.49 21.52 44.10
N THR A 532 24.62 20.81 44.14
CA THR A 532 24.78 19.50 43.50
C THR A 532 24.50 18.37 44.50
N LEU A 533 24.02 17.23 43.99
CA LEU A 533 23.80 16.02 44.79
C LEU A 533 25.05 15.14 44.74
N PHE A 534 25.41 14.54 45.87
CA PHE A 534 26.38 13.43 45.89
C PHE A 534 25.71 12.17 45.33
N ILE A 535 26.22 11.67 44.21
CA ILE A 535 25.80 10.37 43.64
C ILE A 535 27.00 9.43 43.73
N GLY A 536 27.03 8.59 44.76
CA GLY A 536 28.19 7.75 45.10
C GLY A 536 29.31 8.55 45.80
N THR A 537 30.58 8.30 45.45
CA THR A 537 31.79 8.92 46.06
C THR A 537 32.34 10.14 45.30
N HIS A 538 31.65 10.64 44.27
CA HIS A 538 32.14 11.71 43.42
C HIS A 538 31.41 13.04 43.67
N ASN A 539 32.17 14.09 43.98
CA ASN A 539 31.66 15.46 43.98
C ASN A 539 31.27 15.85 42.55
N ARG A 540 30.05 16.38 42.36
CA ARG A 540 29.45 16.69 41.05
C ARG A 540 29.54 18.16 40.68
N ASP A 541 30.10 19.01 41.54
CA ASP A 541 30.34 20.44 41.25
C ASP A 541 31.41 20.68 40.15
N VAL A 542 32.16 19.64 39.80
CA VAL A 542 33.16 19.60 38.72
C VAL A 542 32.57 19.18 37.37
N ASP A 543 31.31 18.75 37.32
CA ASP A 543 30.67 18.28 36.09
C ASP A 543 30.54 19.44 35.08
N SER A 544 30.72 19.12 33.79
CA SER A 544 30.72 20.10 32.71
C SER A 544 29.46 20.96 32.69
N GLU A 545 28.31 20.33 32.88
CA GLU A 545 26.98 20.95 32.84
C GLU A 545 26.75 21.89 34.03
N ALA A 546 27.14 21.47 35.24
CA ALA A 546 26.99 22.28 36.44
C ALA A 546 27.77 23.60 36.33
N LYS A 547 29.02 23.53 35.85
CA LYS A 547 29.85 24.72 35.61
C LYS A 547 29.22 25.69 34.60
N LEU A 548 28.63 25.16 33.53
CA LEU A 548 27.99 25.98 32.51
C LEU A 548 26.75 26.71 33.06
N PHE A 549 25.95 26.08 33.92
CA PHE A 549 24.83 26.76 34.58
C PHE A 549 25.27 27.82 35.59
N GLU A 550 26.36 27.60 36.32
CA GLU A 550 26.95 28.62 37.20
C GLU A 550 27.44 29.84 36.40
N TYR A 551 28.10 29.61 35.25
CA TYR A 551 28.47 30.71 34.35
C TYR A 551 27.24 31.42 33.77
N ALA A 552 26.21 30.68 33.33
CA ALA A 552 24.99 31.31 32.85
C ALA A 552 24.35 32.18 33.95
N ALA A 553 24.39 31.73 35.21
CA ALA A 553 23.82 32.46 36.33
C ALA A 553 24.58 33.76 36.61
N SER A 554 25.88 33.85 36.33
CA SER A 554 26.62 35.11 36.49
C SER A 554 26.22 36.17 35.46
N ILE A 555 25.75 35.75 34.29
CA ILE A 555 25.31 36.64 33.21
C ILE A 555 23.83 37.02 33.39
N CYS A 556 22.96 36.06 33.67
CA CYS A 556 21.50 36.24 33.68
C CYS A 556 20.94 36.99 34.91
N LYS A 557 21.79 37.64 35.72
CA LYS A 557 21.37 38.42 36.91
C LYS A 557 20.75 39.77 36.56
N ASP A 558 20.85 40.18 35.30
CA ASP A 558 20.35 41.48 34.85
C ASP A 558 18.82 41.55 34.68
N GLY A 559 18.12 40.41 34.84
CA GLY A 559 16.67 40.31 34.75
C GLY A 559 16.11 40.32 33.33
N LYS A 560 16.96 40.24 32.29
CA LYS A 560 16.52 40.26 30.88
C LYS A 560 16.19 38.88 30.35
N GLU A 561 15.50 38.83 29.22
CA GLU A 561 15.28 37.56 28.52
C GLU A 561 16.58 37.07 27.90
N HIS A 562 16.89 35.79 28.14
CA HIS A 562 18.05 35.12 27.54
C HIS A 562 17.65 33.78 26.96
N VAL A 563 18.38 33.32 25.94
CA VAL A 563 18.21 31.98 25.37
C VAL A 563 19.47 31.16 25.59
N LEU A 564 19.31 30.04 26.28
CA LEU A 564 20.39 29.12 26.62
C LEU A 564 20.16 27.77 25.91
N ASN A 565 21.06 27.42 24.99
CA ASN A 565 21.09 26.12 24.33
C ASN A 565 22.29 25.30 24.84
N LEU A 566 22.03 24.23 25.60
CA LEU A 566 23.06 23.35 26.16
C LEU A 566 23.03 21.97 25.49
N LEU A 567 24.19 21.51 25.02
CA LEU A 567 24.39 20.14 24.56
C LEU A 567 25.47 19.45 25.40
N SER A 568 25.18 18.25 25.90
CA SER A 568 26.16 17.40 26.59
C SER A 568 26.45 16.12 25.82
N GLU A 569 27.73 15.85 25.56
CA GLU A 569 28.21 14.67 24.82
C GLU A 569 27.92 13.33 25.55
N ARG A 570 27.60 13.39 26.84
CA ARG A 570 27.17 12.26 27.67
C ARG A 570 25.82 12.57 28.29
N CYS A 571 25.09 11.53 28.68
CA CYS A 571 23.82 11.71 29.38
C CYS A 571 24.03 12.53 30.66
N MET A 572 23.22 13.57 30.80
CA MET A 572 23.26 14.45 31.96
C MET A 572 22.82 13.68 33.21
N CYS A 573 23.62 13.74 34.28
CA CYS A 573 23.31 13.03 35.52
C CYS A 573 22.15 13.71 36.29
N GLU A 574 21.55 13.00 37.25
CA GLU A 574 20.45 13.54 38.06
C GLU A 574 20.86 14.80 38.83
N SER A 575 22.11 14.89 39.29
CA SER A 575 22.63 16.10 39.95
C SER A 575 22.63 17.30 39.00
N CYS A 576 23.15 17.14 37.77
CA CYS A 576 23.18 18.21 36.77
C CYS A 576 21.77 18.60 36.30
N ARG A 577 20.85 17.62 36.18
CA ARG A 577 19.42 17.91 35.97
C ARG A 577 18.83 18.72 37.12
N GLY A 578 19.20 18.40 38.36
CA GLY A 578 18.81 19.16 39.55
C GLY A 578 19.33 20.60 39.52
N VAL A 579 20.58 20.82 39.09
CA VAL A 579 21.14 22.17 38.90
C VAL A 579 20.38 22.94 37.83
N MET A 580 20.09 22.31 36.68
CA MET A 580 19.28 22.91 35.62
C MET A 580 17.90 23.36 36.12
N GLN A 581 17.22 22.53 36.94
CA GLN A 581 15.91 22.90 37.49
C GLN A 581 16.03 24.07 38.50
N GLN A 582 17.07 24.08 39.33
CA GLN A 582 17.34 25.22 40.23
C GLN A 582 17.59 26.50 39.44
N PHE A 583 18.39 26.43 38.36
CA PHE A 583 18.64 27.56 37.47
C PHE A 583 17.34 28.09 36.87
N LYS A 584 16.51 27.23 36.28
CA LYS A 584 15.21 27.63 35.69
C LYS A 584 14.26 28.25 36.71
N LYS A 585 14.26 27.76 37.95
CA LYS A 585 13.43 28.32 39.03
C LYS A 585 13.90 29.71 39.44
N LYS A 586 15.22 29.93 39.46
CA LYS A 586 15.82 31.20 39.87
C LYS A 586 15.77 32.26 38.76
N TYR A 587 15.88 31.84 37.51
CA TYR A 587 15.89 32.69 36.32
C TYR A 587 14.75 32.29 35.36
N PRO A 588 13.48 32.57 35.72
CA PRO A 588 12.32 32.19 34.92
C PRO A 588 12.24 32.91 33.57
N ASN A 589 12.92 34.05 33.44
CA ASN A 589 13.14 34.85 32.23
C ASN A 589 14.09 34.19 31.22
N VAL A 590 14.78 33.11 31.58
CA VAL A 590 15.74 32.43 30.69
C VAL A 590 15.10 31.21 30.04
N GLN A 591 15.04 31.19 28.72
CA GLN A 591 14.61 30.02 27.97
C GLN A 591 15.75 28.98 27.93
N VAL A 592 15.61 27.91 28.71
CA VAL A 592 16.59 26.82 28.79
C VAL A 592 16.21 25.62 27.91
N ASN A 593 16.96 25.44 26.83
CA ASN A 593 16.90 24.28 25.95
C ASN A 593 18.14 23.40 26.21
N ALA A 594 17.96 22.17 26.67
CA ALA A 594 19.06 21.27 27.00
C ALA A 594 18.85 19.89 26.38
N VAL A 595 19.92 19.33 25.80
CA VAL A 595 19.96 17.98 25.24
C VAL A 595 21.19 17.22 25.71
N SER A 596 21.09 15.90 25.85
CA SER A 596 22.21 15.06 26.22
C SER A 596 22.18 13.69 25.55
N ASN A 597 23.34 13.07 25.41
CA ASN A 597 23.46 11.80 24.68
C ASN A 597 23.00 10.60 25.54
N ALA A 598 21.83 10.05 25.22
CA ALA A 598 21.19 8.99 26.00
C ALA A 598 21.84 7.60 25.86
N LYS A 599 22.51 7.31 24.72
CA LYS A 599 23.05 5.96 24.45
C LYS A 599 24.27 5.61 25.28
N LYS A 600 25.12 6.57 25.64
CA LYS A 600 26.31 6.32 26.47
C LYS A 600 25.98 5.86 27.89
N GLN A 601 24.74 6.04 28.36
CA GLN A 601 24.28 5.49 29.64
C GLN A 601 23.78 4.05 29.50
N ALA A 602 23.12 3.71 28.38
CA ALA A 602 22.70 2.33 28.08
C ALA A 602 23.90 1.38 27.86
N GLU A 603 24.98 1.84 27.21
CA GLU A 603 26.22 1.06 27.08
C GLU A 603 26.95 0.87 28.41
N LYS A 604 26.94 1.89 29.29
CA LYS A 604 27.44 1.74 30.68
C LYS A 604 26.59 0.79 31.53
N ASN A 605 25.28 0.75 31.29
CA ASN A 605 24.36 -0.11 32.04
C ASN A 605 24.32 -1.56 31.53
N LYS A 606 24.79 -1.84 30.30
CA LYS A 606 25.00 -3.22 29.82
C LYS A 606 26.12 -3.97 30.55
N ASN A 607 27.08 -3.24 31.15
CA ASN A 607 28.22 -3.79 31.89
C ASN A 607 28.05 -3.69 33.42
N LYS A 608 26.83 -3.50 33.92
CA LYS A 608 26.51 -3.64 35.35
C LYS A 608 25.70 -4.92 35.58
N PRO A 609 25.98 -5.71 36.62
CA PRO A 609 25.08 -6.78 37.02
C PRO A 609 23.69 -6.19 37.26
N TRP A 610 22.67 -6.81 36.68
CA TRP A 610 21.28 -6.42 36.84
C TRP A 610 20.87 -6.61 38.29
N THR A 611 20.88 -5.55 39.09
CA THR A 611 20.40 -5.55 40.47
C THR A 611 19.16 -4.68 40.60
N GLY A 612 18.02 -5.32 40.88
CA GLY A 612 16.92 -4.68 41.60
C GLY A 612 15.69 -4.32 40.77
N ARG A 613 14.88 -5.33 40.40
CA ARG A 613 13.42 -5.23 40.52
C ARG A 613 12.97 -6.17 41.64
N LYS A 614 12.49 -5.62 42.75
CA LYS A 614 11.46 -6.26 43.57
C LYS A 614 10.41 -5.21 43.95
N ARG A 615 9.20 -5.48 43.43
CA ARG A 615 7.90 -4.80 43.53
C ARG A 615 7.89 -3.29 43.33
#